data_AF-A0A352C535-F1
#
_entry.id   AF-A0A352C535-F1
#
_cell.length_a   1.000
_cell.length_b   1.000
_cell.length_c   1.000
_cell.angle_alpha   90.00
_cell.angle_beta   90.00
_cell.angle_gamma   90.00
#
_symmetry.space_group_name_H-M   'P 1'
#
loop_
_entity.id
_entity.type
_entity.pdbx_description
1 polymer ?
#
loop_
_entity_poly.entity_id
_entity_poly.type
_entity_poly.pdbx_seq_one_letter_code
_entity_poly.pdbx_strand_id
1 'polypeptide(L)'
;MEQKKYSSYAFLIAKSVLRNFNVNLDLKQFQKEFDNQESVYFILCQAPITNLFNSLIKAQIKSYEKFVQKRLMDYFILNTSQGGDGEIVEHPEIVQELNNRFSEIHQSYRVIEQRMYDCTAITNQKLGAYTRGQIIKFGYLIDNIDENMLKTVEDLLIEASAIKGQLIGIRQTWRDFAIQVSSTLLSVGQFKVNELEDLEQRAELEFLDSLA
;
A
#
# COMPACT_ATOMS: atom_id res chain seq x y z
N MET A 1 -8.35 33.83 11.93
CA MET A 1 -7.67 32.57 11.59
C MET A 1 -8.71 31.47 11.62
N GLU A 2 -8.99 30.84 10.48
CA GLU A 2 -9.85 29.66 10.43
C GLU A 2 -9.10 28.49 11.07
N GLN A 3 -9.68 27.88 12.10
CA GLN A 3 -9.16 26.62 12.64
C GLN A 3 -9.30 25.53 11.58
N LYS A 4 -8.18 24.96 11.13
CA LYS A 4 -8.21 23.76 10.29
C LYS A 4 -8.80 22.62 11.10
N LYS A 5 -9.96 22.11 10.68
CA LYS A 5 -10.57 20.95 11.31
C LYS A 5 -9.89 19.69 10.77
N TYR A 6 -9.00 19.09 11.56
CA TYR A 6 -8.51 17.74 11.29
C TYR A 6 -9.63 16.71 11.48
N SER A 7 -9.64 15.67 10.66
CA SER A 7 -10.54 14.53 10.88
C SER A 7 -10.13 13.78 12.16
N SER A 8 -11.10 13.13 12.81
CA SER A 8 -10.83 12.25 13.95
C SER A 8 -9.86 11.13 13.59
N TYR A 9 -9.92 10.66 12.33
CA TYR A 9 -9.00 9.65 11.81
C TYR A 9 -7.56 10.15 11.72
N ALA A 10 -7.34 11.38 11.22
CA ALA A 10 -6.00 11.99 11.16
C ALA A 10 -5.40 12.16 12.56
N PHE A 11 -6.20 12.58 13.54
CA PHE A 11 -5.78 12.65 14.94
C PHE A 11 -5.36 11.29 15.50
N LEU A 12 -6.19 10.26 15.30
CA LEU A 12 -5.90 8.91 15.81
C LEU A 12 -4.64 8.30 15.18
N ILE A 13 -4.44 8.49 13.86
CA ILE A 13 -3.22 8.03 13.17
C ILE A 13 -2.00 8.73 13.73
N ALA A 14 -1.99 10.07 13.74
CA ALA A 14 -0.84 10.83 14.19
C ALA A 14 -0.51 10.54 15.66
N LYS A 15 -1.53 10.42 16.51
CA LYS A 15 -1.37 10.00 17.90
C LYS A 15 -0.75 8.61 18.00
N SER A 16 -1.18 7.65 17.18
CA SER A 16 -0.59 6.30 17.17
C SER A 16 0.87 6.31 16.71
N VAL A 17 1.21 7.12 15.71
CA VAL A 17 2.58 7.30 15.23
C VAL A 17 3.46 7.90 16.32
N LEU A 18 3.05 9.02 16.91
CA LEU A 18 3.78 9.68 17.99
C LEU A 18 3.97 8.78 19.21
N ARG A 19 2.98 7.93 19.52
CA ARG A 19 3.08 6.96 20.61
C ARG A 19 4.22 5.96 20.42
N ASN A 20 4.56 5.58 19.18
CA ASN A 20 5.72 4.72 18.91
C ASN A 20 7.05 5.41 19.27
N PHE A 21 7.03 6.74 19.40
CA PHE A 21 8.16 7.56 19.81
C PHE A 21 8.04 8.03 21.27
N ASN A 22 7.17 7.42 22.07
CA ASN A 22 6.85 7.81 23.46
C ASN A 22 6.33 9.24 23.61
N VAL A 23 5.81 9.83 22.53
CA VAL A 23 5.19 11.15 22.54
C VAL A 23 3.68 10.98 22.69
N ASN A 24 3.09 11.72 23.64
CA ASN A 24 1.65 11.69 23.88
C ASN A 24 1.10 13.11 23.89
N LEU A 25 0.42 13.49 22.80
CA LEU A 25 -0.31 14.74 22.71
C LEU A 25 -1.78 14.54 23.04
N ASP A 26 -2.35 15.44 23.83
CA ASP A 26 -3.81 15.58 23.93
C ASP A 26 -4.39 16.23 22.66
N LEU A 27 -5.72 16.28 22.56
CA LEU A 27 -6.38 16.82 21.36
C LEU A 27 -6.08 18.32 21.13
N LYS A 28 -6.01 19.13 22.19
CA LYS A 28 -5.77 20.57 22.07
C LYS A 28 -4.34 20.84 21.62
N GLN A 29 -3.40 20.09 22.17
CA GLN A 29 -1.99 20.14 21.80
C GLN A 29 -1.79 19.65 20.37
N PHE A 30 -2.41 18.54 20.00
CA PHE A 30 -2.38 18.06 18.63
C PHE A 30 -2.83 19.14 17.64
N GLN A 31 -3.97 19.78 17.90
CA GLN A 31 -4.48 20.86 17.04
C GLN A 31 -3.46 22.00 16.90
N LYS A 32 -2.90 22.45 18.03
CA LYS A 32 -1.89 23.51 18.05
C LYS A 32 -0.63 23.13 17.26
N GLU A 33 -0.11 21.93 17.50
CA GLU A 33 1.17 21.50 16.95
C GLU A 33 1.05 21.11 15.46
N PHE A 34 -0.07 20.53 15.03
CA PHE A 34 -0.26 20.16 13.62
C PHE A 34 -0.72 21.33 12.74
N ASP A 35 -1.28 22.39 13.34
CA ASP A 35 -1.52 23.65 12.62
C ASP A 35 -0.21 24.38 12.27
N ASN A 36 0.88 24.08 12.98
CA ASN A 36 2.21 24.59 12.67
C ASN A 36 3.05 23.55 11.90
N GLN A 37 3.30 23.81 10.62
CA GLN A 37 4.11 22.91 9.78
C GLN A 37 5.59 22.83 10.21
N GLU A 38 6.07 23.79 10.98
CA GLU A 38 7.43 23.80 11.54
C GLU A 38 7.50 23.07 12.90
N SER A 39 6.37 22.57 13.41
CA SER A 39 6.35 21.80 14.66
C SER A 39 7.11 20.49 14.50
N VAL A 40 7.94 20.17 15.50
CA VAL A 40 8.65 18.89 15.58
C VAL A 40 7.70 17.69 15.49
N TYR A 41 6.51 17.81 16.06
CA TYR A 41 5.52 16.74 16.04
C TYR A 41 4.93 16.51 14.65
N PHE A 42 4.68 17.61 13.92
CA PHE A 42 4.22 17.55 12.54
C PHE A 42 5.29 16.91 11.65
N ILE A 43 6.53 17.42 11.74
CA ILE A 43 7.70 16.96 10.97
C ILE A 43 7.96 15.46 11.23
N LEU A 44 8.02 15.04 12.50
CA LEU A 44 8.23 13.63 12.88
C LEU A 44 7.19 12.66 12.30
N CYS A 45 5.97 13.14 12.05
CA CYS A 45 4.90 12.29 11.55
C CYS A 45 4.90 12.12 10.02
N GLN A 46 5.58 12.99 9.26
CA GLN A 46 5.45 13.02 7.80
C GLN A 46 5.86 11.70 7.15
N ALA A 47 7.07 11.22 7.42
CA ALA A 47 7.57 9.97 6.84
C ALA A 47 6.79 8.72 7.33
N PRO A 48 6.53 8.52 8.65
CA PRO A 48 5.72 7.40 9.12
C PRO A 48 4.29 7.38 8.55
N ILE A 49 3.62 8.53 8.46
CA ILE A 49 2.29 8.60 7.87
C ILE A 49 2.33 8.26 6.37
N THR A 50 3.35 8.72 5.65
CA THR A 50 3.55 8.35 4.24
C THR A 50 3.74 6.84 4.09
N ASN A 51 4.53 6.19 4.96
CA ASN A 51 4.69 4.74 4.97
C ASN A 51 3.39 3.99 5.32
N LEU A 52 2.53 4.55 6.18
CA LEU A 52 1.19 4.02 6.43
C LEU A 52 0.33 4.05 5.15
N PHE A 53 0.33 5.17 4.42
CA PHE A 53 -0.36 5.27 3.14
C PHE A 53 0.18 4.27 2.11
N ASN A 54 1.51 4.09 2.05
CA ASN A 54 2.13 3.07 1.20
C ASN A 54 1.60 1.67 1.52
N SER A 55 1.37 1.36 2.80
CA SER A 55 0.78 0.08 3.22
C SER A 55 -0.68 -0.09 2.79
N LEU A 56 -1.45 0.99 2.67
CA LEU A 56 -2.81 0.94 2.12
C LEU A 56 -2.81 0.66 0.61
N ILE A 57 -1.94 1.35 -0.14
CA ILE A 57 -1.77 1.10 -1.59
C ILE A 57 -1.32 -0.34 -1.82
N LYS A 58 -0.40 -0.83 -0.98
CA LYS A 58 0.02 -2.23 -0.98
C LYS A 58 -1.17 -3.20 -0.81
N ALA A 59 -2.08 -2.93 0.11
CA ALA A 59 -3.25 -3.78 0.31
C ALA A 59 -4.14 -3.84 -0.95
N GLN A 60 -4.29 -2.71 -1.66
CA GLN A 60 -4.99 -2.67 -2.94
C GLN A 60 -4.26 -3.51 -4.01
N ILE A 61 -2.94 -3.38 -4.14
CA ILE A 61 -2.12 -4.22 -5.06
C ILE A 61 -2.32 -5.70 -4.76
N LYS A 62 -2.25 -6.11 -3.49
CA LYS A 62 -2.45 -7.51 -3.09
C LYS A 62 -3.85 -8.03 -3.41
N SER A 63 -4.84 -7.15 -3.47
CA SER A 63 -6.20 -7.54 -3.85
C SER A 63 -6.29 -7.83 -5.35
N TYR A 64 -5.70 -6.97 -6.20
CA TYR A 64 -5.57 -7.25 -7.64
C TYR A 64 -4.76 -8.52 -7.93
N GLU A 65 -3.63 -8.71 -7.24
CA GLU A 65 -2.79 -9.91 -7.38
C GLU A 65 -3.59 -11.18 -7.06
N LYS A 66 -4.30 -11.20 -5.94
CA LYS A 66 -5.13 -12.34 -5.53
C LYS A 66 -6.26 -12.62 -6.53
N PHE A 67 -6.91 -11.57 -7.03
CA PHE A 67 -7.93 -11.70 -8.05
C PHE A 67 -7.38 -12.40 -9.30
N VAL A 68 -6.23 -11.93 -9.81
CA VAL A 68 -5.60 -12.55 -10.99
C VAL A 68 -5.20 -13.99 -10.72
N GLN A 69 -4.56 -14.27 -9.57
CA GLN A 69 -4.18 -15.63 -9.19
C GLN A 69 -5.39 -16.57 -9.16
N LYS A 70 -6.50 -16.14 -8.56
CA LYS A 70 -7.74 -16.92 -8.51
C LYS A 70 -8.23 -17.21 -9.93
N ARG A 71 -8.31 -16.21 -10.80
CA ARG A 71 -8.79 -16.39 -12.18
C ARG A 71 -7.94 -17.33 -13.02
N LEU A 72 -6.62 -17.21 -12.93
CA LEU A 72 -5.72 -18.13 -13.63
C LEU A 72 -5.88 -19.56 -13.09
N MET A 73 -6.00 -19.72 -11.77
CA MET A 73 -6.19 -21.03 -11.14
C MET A 73 -7.53 -21.66 -11.49
N ASP A 74 -8.63 -20.91 -11.47
CA ASP A 74 -9.96 -21.38 -11.87
C ASP A 74 -9.94 -21.89 -13.32
N TYR A 75 -9.27 -21.15 -14.20
CA TYR A 75 -9.08 -21.57 -15.59
C TYR A 75 -8.28 -22.89 -15.68
N PHE A 76 -7.16 -23.00 -14.95
CA PHE A 76 -6.35 -24.24 -14.94
C PHE A 76 -7.15 -25.44 -14.43
N ILE A 77 -7.93 -25.28 -13.36
CA ILE A 77 -8.74 -26.36 -12.78
C ILE A 77 -9.82 -26.81 -13.76
N LEU A 78 -10.54 -25.88 -14.41
CA LEU A 78 -11.59 -26.21 -15.37
C LEU A 78 -11.03 -26.95 -16.60
N ASN A 79 -9.88 -26.52 -17.12
CA ASN A 79 -9.24 -27.18 -18.26
C ASN A 79 -8.60 -28.53 -17.92
N THR A 80 -8.18 -28.76 -16.67
CA THR A 80 -7.61 -30.06 -16.24
C THR A 80 -8.69 -31.06 -15.81
N SER A 81 -9.85 -30.59 -15.38
CA SER A 81 -10.96 -31.45 -14.91
C SER A 81 -11.90 -31.93 -16.01
N GLN A 82 -11.95 -31.26 -17.17
CA GLN A 82 -12.73 -31.73 -18.33
C GLN A 82 -12.00 -32.80 -19.18
N GLY A 83 -10.77 -33.19 -18.81
CA GLY A 83 -9.95 -34.18 -19.52
C GLY A 83 -10.33 -35.65 -19.30
N GLY A 84 -11.62 -35.99 -19.30
CA GLY A 84 -12.08 -37.38 -19.34
C GLY A 84 -11.80 -38.09 -20.67
N ASP A 85 -11.68 -37.32 -21.76
CA ASP A 85 -11.33 -37.80 -23.11
C ASP A 85 -10.54 -36.74 -23.89
N GLY A 86 -9.36 -36.34 -23.38
CA GLY A 86 -8.32 -35.69 -24.20
C GLY A 86 -8.67 -34.40 -24.96
N GLU A 87 -9.74 -33.68 -24.61
CA GLU A 87 -10.01 -32.37 -25.20
C GLU A 87 -8.94 -31.36 -24.74
N ILE A 88 -8.26 -30.84 -25.76
CA ILE A 88 -7.07 -30.01 -25.68
C ILE A 88 -7.44 -28.67 -25.04
N VAL A 89 -6.57 -28.15 -24.18
CA VAL A 89 -6.60 -26.76 -23.71
C VAL A 89 -6.80 -25.86 -24.93
N GLU A 90 -7.97 -25.24 -25.10
CA GLU A 90 -8.14 -24.23 -26.14
C GLU A 90 -7.21 -23.06 -25.78
N HIS A 91 -6.13 -22.90 -26.53
CA HIS A 91 -5.14 -21.81 -26.44
C HIS A 91 -4.17 -21.85 -25.22
N PRO A 92 -3.28 -22.86 -25.11
CA PRO A 92 -2.26 -22.91 -24.05
C PRO A 92 -1.29 -21.73 -24.10
N GLU A 93 -1.07 -21.16 -25.28
CA GLU A 93 -0.17 -20.02 -25.47
C GLU A 93 -0.66 -18.75 -24.77
N ILE A 94 -1.97 -18.49 -24.78
CA ILE A 94 -2.58 -17.33 -24.11
C ILE A 94 -2.36 -17.43 -22.60
N VAL A 95 -2.55 -18.61 -22.04
CA VAL A 95 -2.38 -18.87 -20.61
C VAL A 95 -0.91 -18.77 -20.21
N GLN A 96 -0.01 -19.27 -21.05
CA GLN A 96 1.42 -19.14 -20.83
C GLN A 96 1.84 -17.66 -20.84
N GLU A 97 1.33 -16.86 -21.78
CA GLU A 97 1.58 -15.42 -21.83
C GLU A 97 1.10 -14.70 -20.57
N LEU A 98 -0.14 -14.98 -20.12
CA LEU A 98 -0.67 -14.40 -18.89
C LEU A 98 0.16 -14.80 -17.66
N ASN A 99 0.63 -16.05 -17.56
CA ASN A 99 1.49 -16.48 -16.45
C ASN A 99 2.88 -15.84 -16.48
N ASN A 100 3.47 -15.68 -17.67
CA ASN A 100 4.74 -14.98 -17.83
C ASN A 100 4.60 -13.53 -17.35
N ARG A 101 3.56 -12.84 -17.82
CA ARG A 101 3.27 -11.46 -17.42
C ARG A 101 2.94 -11.33 -15.93
N PHE A 102 2.20 -12.28 -15.36
CA PHE A 102 1.96 -12.35 -13.92
C PHE A 102 3.29 -12.38 -13.16
N SER A 103 4.20 -13.24 -13.57
CA SER A 103 5.50 -13.43 -12.93
C SER A 103 6.37 -12.17 -13.02
N GLU A 104 6.38 -11.49 -14.16
CA GLU A 104 7.11 -10.24 -14.38
C GLU A 104 6.61 -9.10 -13.48
N ILE A 105 5.28 -8.90 -13.44
CA ILE A 105 4.66 -7.87 -12.60
C ILE A 105 4.89 -8.19 -11.13
N HIS A 106 4.73 -9.45 -10.73
CA HIS A 106 4.97 -9.91 -9.36
C HIS A 106 6.41 -9.67 -8.93
N GLN A 107 7.40 -10.03 -9.76
CA GLN A 107 8.80 -9.82 -9.44
C GLN A 107 9.15 -8.33 -9.30
N SER A 108 8.61 -7.49 -10.20
CA SER A 108 8.77 -6.03 -10.13
C SER A 108 8.17 -5.46 -8.83
N TYR A 109 6.98 -5.92 -8.47
CA TYR A 109 6.32 -5.55 -7.21
C TYR A 109 7.11 -5.99 -5.97
N ARG A 110 7.71 -7.19 -5.96
CA ARG A 110 8.51 -7.69 -4.84
C ARG A 110 9.69 -6.78 -4.48
N VAL A 111 10.35 -6.20 -5.48
CA VAL A 111 11.45 -5.25 -5.26
C VAL A 111 10.95 -3.99 -4.55
N ILE A 112 9.80 -3.45 -4.98
CA ILE A 112 9.18 -2.27 -4.36
C ILE A 112 8.70 -2.60 -2.94
N GLU A 113 8.10 -3.77 -2.74
CA GLU A 113 7.63 -4.25 -1.44
C GLU A 113 8.78 -4.36 -0.44
N GLN A 114 9.93 -4.90 -0.84
CA GLN A 114 11.10 -4.99 0.02
C GLN A 114 11.61 -3.59 0.41
N ARG A 115 11.75 -2.69 -0.58
CA ARG A 115 12.15 -1.29 -0.31
C ARG A 115 11.20 -0.58 0.65
N MET A 116 9.89 -0.83 0.56
CA MET A 116 8.90 -0.29 1.49
C MET A 116 9.12 -0.78 2.92
N TYR A 117 9.39 -2.07 3.10
CA TYR A 117 9.71 -2.62 4.43
C TYR A 117 11.00 -2.04 5.00
N ASP A 118 12.06 -1.97 4.18
CA ASP A 118 13.34 -1.41 4.59
C ASP A 118 13.21 0.07 4.97
N CYS A 119 12.50 0.87 4.16
CA CYS A 119 12.21 2.26 4.45
C CYS A 119 11.47 2.41 5.79
N THR A 120 10.41 1.61 6.01
CA THR A 120 9.64 1.65 7.26
C THR A 120 10.51 1.30 8.48
N ALA A 121 11.35 0.27 8.36
CA ALA A 121 12.26 -0.16 9.42
C ALA A 121 13.28 0.94 9.74
N ILE A 122 13.91 1.53 8.71
CA ILE A 122 14.89 2.61 8.85
C ILE A 122 14.23 3.86 9.45
N THR A 123 13.02 4.23 9.01
CA THR A 123 12.26 5.36 9.58
C THR A 123 12.06 5.17 11.08
N ASN A 124 11.54 4.01 11.50
CA ASN A 124 11.29 3.72 12.91
C ASN A 124 12.59 3.68 13.73
N GLN A 125 13.67 3.13 13.16
CA GLN A 125 14.97 3.07 13.81
C GLN A 125 15.56 4.48 14.01
N LYS A 126 15.66 5.27 12.94
CA LYS A 126 16.29 6.59 12.98
C LYS A 126 15.48 7.55 13.85
N LEU A 127 14.18 7.70 13.59
CA LEU A 127 13.32 8.62 14.38
C LEU A 127 13.16 8.14 15.83
N GLY A 128 13.14 6.82 16.06
CA GLY A 128 13.15 6.24 17.40
C GLY A 128 14.45 6.51 18.16
N ALA A 129 15.60 6.51 17.48
CA ALA A 129 16.88 6.88 18.09
C ALA A 129 16.91 8.36 18.48
N TYR A 130 16.44 9.25 17.59
CA TYR A 130 16.33 10.68 17.89
C TYR A 130 15.44 10.93 19.11
N THR A 131 14.23 10.40 19.12
CA THR A 131 13.27 10.62 20.21
C THR A 131 13.74 10.07 21.57
N ARG A 132 14.54 8.99 21.58
CA ARG A 132 15.20 8.50 22.81
C ARG A 132 16.36 9.38 23.30
N GLY A 133 17.03 10.07 22.38
CA GLY A 133 18.13 10.99 22.69
C GLY A 133 17.67 12.33 23.25
N GLN A 134 16.42 12.73 23.01
CA GLN A 134 15.85 13.97 23.52
C GLN A 134 15.26 13.80 24.91
N ILE A 135 15.25 14.88 25.69
CA ILE A 135 14.58 14.86 27.00
C ILE A 135 13.07 14.84 26.78
N ILE A 136 12.41 13.76 27.20
CA ILE A 136 10.94 13.65 27.22
C ILE A 136 10.45 14.00 28.63
N LYS A 137 9.72 15.12 28.79
CA LYS A 137 9.07 15.47 30.06
C LYS A 137 7.57 15.49 29.86
N PHE A 138 6.85 14.74 30.69
CA PHE A 138 5.40 14.57 30.60
C PHE A 138 4.87 14.11 29.22
N GLY A 139 5.71 13.45 28.40
CA GLY A 139 5.33 12.99 27.05
C GLY A 139 5.60 13.99 25.93
N TYR A 140 6.33 15.08 26.20
CA TYR A 140 6.71 16.12 25.24
C TYR A 140 8.22 16.12 24.99
N LEU A 141 8.62 16.36 23.73
CA LEU A 141 10.02 16.61 23.37
C LEU A 141 10.39 18.02 23.84
N ILE A 142 11.49 18.13 24.60
CA ILE A 142 11.96 19.40 25.17
C ILE A 142 12.95 20.13 24.26
N ASP A 143 13.58 19.42 23.34
CA ASP A 143 14.68 19.94 22.53
C ASP A 143 14.24 20.44 21.15
N ASN A 144 14.92 21.49 20.68
CA ASN A 144 14.73 22.04 19.33
C ASN A 144 15.23 21.04 18.28
N ILE A 145 14.54 21.01 17.13
CA ILE A 145 14.97 20.23 15.97
C ILE A 145 16.32 20.77 15.50
N ASP A 146 17.35 19.94 15.54
CA ASP A 146 18.62 20.29 14.92
C ASP A 146 18.58 20.04 13.40
N GLU A 147 19.51 20.65 12.66
CA GLU A 147 19.58 20.51 11.20
C GLU A 147 19.76 19.05 10.76
N ASN A 148 20.41 18.21 11.59
CA ASN A 148 20.63 16.79 11.28
C ASN A 148 19.32 15.99 11.34
N MET A 149 18.45 16.28 12.31
CA MET A 149 17.14 15.68 12.45
C MET A 149 16.22 16.13 11.30
N LEU A 150 16.21 17.41 10.96
CA LEU A 150 15.44 17.92 9.81
C LEU A 150 15.86 17.19 8.53
N LYS A 151 17.16 17.15 8.24
CA LYS A 151 17.71 16.45 7.08
C LYS A 151 17.35 14.97 7.08
N THR A 152 17.45 14.30 8.25
CA THR A 152 17.07 12.89 8.35
C THR A 152 15.59 12.67 8.03
N VAL A 153 14.69 13.50 8.56
CA VAL A 153 13.26 13.38 8.26
C VAL A 153 12.99 13.65 6.78
N GLU A 154 13.64 14.66 6.21
CA GLU A 154 13.53 15.00 4.79
C GLU A 154 13.96 13.84 3.90
N ASP A 155 15.15 13.27 4.13
CA ASP A 155 15.66 12.11 3.39
C ASP A 155 14.69 10.91 3.47
N LEU A 156 14.14 10.65 4.66
CA LEU A 156 13.16 9.57 4.86
C LEU A 156 11.84 9.84 4.14
N LEU A 157 11.38 11.10 4.13
CA LEU A 157 10.15 11.48 3.46
C LEU A 157 10.29 11.42 1.94
N ILE A 158 11.44 11.82 1.41
CA ILE A 158 11.77 11.70 -0.02
C ILE A 158 11.71 10.24 -0.45
N GLU A 159 12.39 9.34 0.28
CA GLU A 159 12.37 7.91 -0.05
C GLU A 159 10.95 7.32 0.07
N ALA A 160 10.22 7.62 1.14
CA ALA A 160 8.84 7.16 1.32
C ALA A 160 7.91 7.64 0.19
N SER A 161 8.11 8.88 -0.28
CA SER A 161 7.34 9.47 -1.38
C SER A 161 7.72 8.88 -2.74
N ALA A 162 9.01 8.57 -2.96
CA ALA A 162 9.46 7.88 -4.15
C ALA A 162 8.85 6.47 -4.24
N ILE A 163 8.84 5.73 -3.12
CA ILE A 163 8.18 4.43 -3.01
C ILE A 163 6.69 4.56 -3.27
N LYS A 164 6.03 5.59 -2.74
CA LYS A 164 4.61 5.87 -3.02
C LYS A 164 4.34 5.99 -4.52
N GLY A 165 5.16 6.76 -5.25
CA GLY A 165 5.04 6.92 -6.69
C GLY A 165 5.17 5.58 -7.44
N GLN A 166 6.13 4.75 -7.04
CA GLN A 166 6.31 3.40 -7.61
C GLN A 166 5.13 2.47 -7.29
N LEU A 167 4.60 2.53 -6.06
CA LEU A 167 3.42 1.76 -5.65
C LEU A 167 2.16 2.16 -6.43
N ILE A 168 1.96 3.45 -6.69
CA ILE A 168 0.84 3.91 -7.53
C ILE A 168 0.97 3.36 -8.96
N GLY A 169 2.19 3.42 -9.53
CA GLY A 169 2.46 2.88 -10.86
C GLY A 169 2.19 1.37 -10.94
N ILE A 170 2.75 0.58 -10.02
CA ILE A 170 2.56 -0.88 -10.05
C ILE A 170 1.11 -1.27 -9.69
N ARG A 171 0.40 -0.49 -8.87
CA ARG A 171 -1.05 -0.68 -8.63
C ARG A 171 -1.83 -0.56 -9.93
N GLN A 172 -1.55 0.46 -10.75
CA GLN A 172 -2.19 0.62 -12.05
C GLN A 172 -1.88 -0.56 -12.97
N THR A 173 -0.62 -0.98 -13.03
CA THR A 173 -0.22 -2.17 -13.82
C THR A 173 -0.99 -3.43 -13.39
N TRP A 174 -1.14 -3.66 -12.09
CA TRP A 174 -1.91 -4.80 -11.56
C TRP A 174 -3.39 -4.70 -11.89
N ARG A 175 -3.99 -3.51 -11.77
CA ARG A 175 -5.38 -3.26 -12.13
C ARG A 175 -5.64 -3.55 -13.61
N ASP A 176 -4.83 -2.98 -14.49
CA ASP A 176 -5.00 -3.15 -15.93
C ASP A 176 -4.77 -4.60 -16.35
N PHE A 177 -3.84 -5.29 -15.69
CA PHE A 177 -3.63 -6.71 -15.89
C PHE A 177 -4.80 -7.57 -15.40
N ALA A 178 -5.43 -7.22 -14.26
CA ALA A 178 -6.64 -7.89 -13.79
C ALA A 178 -7.81 -7.76 -14.78
N ILE A 179 -7.98 -6.58 -15.36
CA ILE A 179 -8.97 -6.34 -16.42
C ILE A 179 -8.65 -7.20 -17.65
N GLN A 180 -7.39 -7.20 -18.09
CA GLN A 180 -6.94 -7.99 -19.23
C GLN A 180 -7.22 -9.48 -19.02
N VAL A 181 -6.76 -10.06 -17.90
CA VAL A 181 -6.97 -11.48 -17.56
C VAL A 181 -8.46 -11.83 -17.63
N SER A 182 -9.32 -11.00 -17.04
CA SER A 182 -10.78 -11.23 -17.09
C SER A 182 -11.31 -11.23 -18.52
N SER A 183 -10.95 -10.23 -19.32
CA SER A 183 -11.41 -10.10 -20.70
C SER A 183 -10.91 -11.26 -21.59
N THR A 184 -9.65 -11.65 -21.42
CA THR A 184 -9.02 -12.71 -22.20
C THR A 184 -9.61 -14.07 -21.85
N LEU A 185 -9.76 -14.40 -20.57
CA LEU A 185 -10.32 -15.69 -20.16
C LEU A 185 -11.80 -15.83 -20.56
N LEU A 186 -12.59 -14.75 -20.52
CA LEU A 186 -13.98 -14.76 -21.02
C LEU A 186 -14.07 -14.98 -22.54
N SER A 187 -13.04 -14.59 -23.29
CA SER A 187 -13.00 -14.78 -24.75
C SER A 187 -12.59 -16.20 -25.17
N VAL A 188 -12.00 -16.98 -24.27
CA VAL A 188 -11.64 -18.40 -24.49
C VAL A 188 -12.86 -19.25 -24.14
N GLY A 189 -13.48 -19.85 -25.17
CA GLY A 189 -14.90 -20.23 -25.26
C GLY A 189 -15.49 -21.26 -24.29
N GLN A 190 -14.76 -21.68 -23.25
CA GLN A 190 -15.23 -22.66 -22.26
C GLN A 190 -15.22 -22.15 -20.81
N PHE A 191 -14.67 -20.97 -20.55
CA PHE A 191 -14.60 -20.40 -19.20
C PHE A 191 -15.92 -19.73 -18.82
N LYS A 192 -16.87 -20.52 -18.28
CA LYS A 192 -18.05 -19.98 -17.59
C LYS A 192 -17.73 -19.76 -16.12
N VAL A 193 -17.42 -18.52 -15.77
CA VAL A 193 -17.35 -18.09 -14.37
C VAL A 193 -18.75 -18.19 -13.79
N ASN A 194 -18.88 -18.70 -12.57
CA ASN A 194 -20.12 -18.56 -11.82
C ASN A 194 -20.49 -17.06 -11.74
N GLU A 195 -21.64 -16.68 -12.30
CA GLU A 195 -22.08 -15.28 -12.40
C GLU A 195 -22.04 -14.55 -11.06
N LEU A 196 -22.32 -15.27 -9.96
CA LEU A 196 -22.29 -14.75 -8.60
C LEU A 196 -20.86 -14.44 -8.12
N GLU A 197 -19.91 -15.34 -8.39
CA GLU A 197 -18.50 -15.11 -8.07
C GLU A 197 -17.87 -14.03 -8.97
N ASP A 198 -18.35 -13.88 -10.21
CA ASP A 198 -17.90 -12.83 -11.11
C ASP A 198 -18.38 -11.45 -10.62
N LEU A 199 -19.64 -11.36 -10.20
CA LEU A 199 -20.24 -10.16 -9.62
C LEU A 199 -19.55 -9.72 -8.32
N GLU A 200 -19.32 -10.64 -7.39
CA GLU A 200 -18.63 -10.34 -6.13
C GLU A 200 -17.23 -9.80 -6.37
N GLN A 201 -16.48 -10.43 -7.28
CA GLN A 201 -15.10 -10.02 -7.54
C GLN A 201 -15.02 -8.73 -8.36
N ARG A 202 -15.94 -8.46 -9.28
CA ARG A 202 -16.03 -7.17 -9.97
C ARG A 202 -16.43 -6.05 -9.01
N ALA A 203 -17.38 -6.30 -8.13
CA ALA A 203 -17.76 -5.36 -7.08
C ALA A 203 -16.59 -5.06 -6.14
N GLU A 204 -15.74 -6.05 -5.84
CA GLU A 204 -14.51 -5.87 -5.06
C GLU A 204 -13.50 -4.98 -5.81
N LEU A 205 -13.31 -5.18 -7.12
CA LEU A 205 -12.44 -4.33 -7.96
C LEU A 205 -12.97 -2.89 -8.06
N GLU A 206 -14.27 -2.70 -8.28
CA GLU A 206 -14.92 -1.38 -8.34
C GLU A 206 -14.88 -0.66 -6.99
N PHE A 207 -15.07 -1.39 -5.88
CA PHE A 207 -14.92 -0.84 -4.54
C PHE A 207 -13.48 -0.38 -4.30
N LEU A 208 -12.47 -1.16 -4.70
CA LEU A 208 -11.06 -0.78 -4.56
C LEU A 208 -10.69 0.46 -5.40
N ASP A 209 -11.26 0.59 -6.59
CA ASP A 209 -11.12 1.78 -7.44
C ASP A 209 -11.81 3.01 -6.85
N SER A 210 -12.93 2.85 -6.14
CA SER A 210 -13.61 3.96 -5.44
C SER A 210 -12.82 4.54 -4.26
N LEU A 211 -11.82 3.81 -3.78
CA LEU A 211 -10.93 4.21 -2.68
C LEU A 211 -9.63 4.89 -3.17
N ALA A 212 -9.44 5.02 -4.48
CA ALA A 212 -8.24 5.59 -5.12
C ALA A 212 -8.38 7.11 -5.37
#